data_AF-A0A969NWT7-F1
#
_entry.id   AF-A0A969NWT7-F1
#
_cell.length_a   1.000
_cell.length_b   1.000
_cell.length_c   1.000
_cell.angle_alpha   90.00
_cell.angle_beta   90.00
_cell.angle_gamma   90.00
#
_symmetry.space_group_name_H-M   'P 1'
#
loop_
_entity.id
_entity.type
_entity.pdbx_description
1 polymer ?
#
loop_
_entity_poly.entity_id
_entity_poly.type
_entity_poly.pdbx_seq_one_letter_code
_entity_poly.pdbx_strand_id
1 'polypeptide(L)'
;MNACVAAMDEEYKVTELFDDKSTWNAGRFPLFPLDKEAVTKYGVKGSPTLVINGKTSGSARDSQSLMNSICEAFNEKPEACDSEMDATSPSAGFGWEAGAAGTDAQCE
;
A
#
# COMPACT_ATOMS: atom_id res chain seq x y z
N MET A 1 23.04 -3.95 2.27
CA MET A 1 21.90 -3.75 3.19
C MET A 1 21.99 -2.40 3.91
N ASN A 2 23.05 -2.15 4.68
CA ASN A 2 23.09 -0.99 5.59
C ASN A 2 23.20 0.39 4.92
N ALA A 3 23.84 0.49 3.74
CA ALA A 3 23.99 1.78 3.06
C ALA A 3 22.65 2.37 2.58
N CYS A 4 21.75 1.54 2.04
CA CYS A 4 20.42 1.99 1.60
C CYS A 4 19.57 2.45 2.80
N VAL A 5 19.60 1.69 3.90
CA VAL A 5 18.86 2.04 5.12
C VAL A 5 19.39 3.34 5.71
N ALA A 6 20.70 3.49 5.82
CA ALA A 6 21.31 4.70 6.38
C ALA A 6 21.01 5.95 5.54
N ALA A 7 21.08 5.85 4.21
CA ALA A 7 20.76 6.97 3.31
C ALA A 7 19.29 7.40 3.45
N MET A 8 18.36 6.44 3.49
CA MET A 8 16.94 6.74 3.71
C MET A 8 16.69 7.31 5.10
N ASP A 9 17.38 6.81 6.12
CA ASP A 9 17.20 7.32 7.48
C ASP A 9 17.76 8.73 7.66
N GLU A 10 18.84 9.08 6.94
CA GLU A 10 19.36 10.45 6.89
C GLU A 10 18.34 11.41 6.23
N GLU A 11 17.69 10.99 5.15
CA GLU A 11 16.71 11.80 4.42
C GLU A 11 15.37 11.92 5.17
N TYR A 12 14.86 10.82 5.71
CA TYR A 12 13.51 10.72 6.27
C TYR A 12 13.46 10.70 7.79
N LYS A 13 14.62 10.62 8.48
CA LYS A 13 14.73 10.66 9.94
C LYS A 13 13.82 9.65 10.64
N VAL A 14 13.69 8.44 10.08
CA VAL A 14 12.74 7.43 10.53
C VAL A 14 13.08 6.97 11.95
N THR A 15 14.35 6.71 12.25
CA THR A 15 14.82 6.31 13.59
C THR A 15 14.58 7.42 14.61
N GLU A 16 14.93 8.66 14.27
CA GLU A 16 14.73 9.84 15.14
C GLU A 16 13.25 10.02 15.49
N LEU A 17 12.36 9.94 14.50
CA LEU A 17 10.91 10.08 14.68
C LEU A 17 10.27 8.87 15.37
N PHE A 18 10.88 7.70 15.24
CA PHE A 18 10.48 6.51 15.99
C PHE A 18 10.79 6.67 17.48
N ASP A 19 12.02 7.12 17.80
CA ASP A 19 12.48 7.31 19.17
C ASP A 19 11.75 8.45 19.89
N ASP A 20 11.38 9.51 19.18
CA ASP A 20 10.59 10.62 19.72
C ASP A 20 9.08 10.32 19.78
N LYS A 21 8.68 9.63 20.85
CA LYS A 21 7.26 9.32 21.15
C LYS A 21 6.35 10.54 21.25
N SER A 22 6.88 11.75 21.46
CA SER A 22 6.04 12.96 21.51
C SER A 22 5.47 13.33 20.14
N THR A 23 6.12 12.89 19.06
CA THR A 23 5.70 13.16 17.68
C THR A 23 4.68 12.14 17.15
N TRP A 24 4.42 11.07 17.90
CA TRP A 24 3.58 9.97 17.44
C TRP A 24 2.15 10.42 17.15
N ASN A 25 1.64 10.01 15.98
CA ASN A 25 0.28 10.31 15.57
C ASN A 25 -0.72 9.65 16.55
N ALA A 26 -1.61 10.47 17.10
CA ALA A 26 -2.53 10.08 18.17
C ALA A 26 -1.85 9.40 19.38
N GLY A 27 -0.55 9.69 19.61
CA GLY A 27 0.27 9.08 20.67
C GLY A 27 0.51 7.57 20.51
N ARG A 28 0.17 6.98 19.37
CA ARG A 28 0.17 5.51 19.16
C ARG A 28 1.01 5.03 18.00
N PHE A 29 1.19 5.85 16.96
CA PHE A 29 1.89 5.42 15.75
C PHE A 29 3.07 6.36 15.43
N PRO A 30 4.28 5.83 15.23
CA PRO A 30 5.43 6.63 14.81
C PRO A 30 5.18 7.25 13.43
N LEU A 31 5.88 8.36 13.16
CA LEU A 31 5.77 9.05 11.88
C LEU A 31 6.73 8.45 10.86
N PHE A 32 6.21 8.17 9.66
CA PHE A 32 7.00 7.74 8.50
C PHE A 32 6.77 8.76 7.37
N PRO A 33 7.66 9.75 7.19
CA PRO A 33 7.44 10.84 6.23
C PRO A 33 7.75 10.45 4.78
N LEU A 34 7.93 9.16 4.49
CA LEU A 34 8.07 8.64 3.13
C LEU A 34 6.80 8.97 2.33
N ASP A 35 6.97 9.48 1.11
CA ASP A 35 5.87 9.84 0.20
C ASP A 35 4.81 10.77 0.82
N LYS A 36 5.17 11.56 1.83
CA LYS A 36 4.22 12.38 2.62
C LYS A 36 3.37 13.30 1.76
N GLU A 37 3.95 13.87 0.69
CA GLU A 37 3.25 14.72 -0.25
C GLU A 37 2.12 13.96 -0.96
N ALA A 38 2.41 12.76 -1.47
CA ALA A 38 1.43 11.90 -2.13
C ALA A 38 0.36 11.41 -1.16
N VAL A 39 0.76 10.96 0.03
CA VAL A 39 -0.15 10.54 1.11
C VAL A 39 -1.13 11.66 1.46
N THR A 40 -0.62 12.89 1.62
CA THR A 40 -1.45 14.06 1.90
C THR A 40 -2.36 14.42 0.72
N LYS A 41 -1.81 14.47 -0.49
CA LYS A 41 -2.53 14.82 -1.73
C LYS A 41 -3.71 13.89 -2.00
N TYR A 42 -3.55 12.60 -1.77
CA TYR A 42 -4.58 11.59 -2.02
C TYR A 42 -5.36 11.18 -0.76
N GLY A 43 -5.09 11.81 0.39
CA GLY A 43 -5.82 11.55 1.64
C GLY A 43 -5.66 10.12 2.17
N VAL A 44 -4.50 9.48 1.92
CA VAL A 44 -4.21 8.12 2.36
C VAL A 44 -4.12 8.08 3.89
N LYS A 45 -4.97 7.27 4.52
CA LYS A 45 -5.03 7.14 6.00
C LYS A 45 -4.71 5.75 6.51
N GLY A 46 -4.59 4.77 5.62
CA GLY A 46 -4.34 3.37 5.97
C GLY A 46 -4.16 2.50 4.74
N SER A 47 -3.52 1.37 4.93
CA SER A 47 -3.30 0.39 3.87
C SER A 47 -4.42 -0.65 3.80
N PRO A 48 -4.72 -1.17 2.60
CA PRO A 48 -4.30 -0.67 1.31
C PRO A 48 -5.13 0.55 0.91
N THR A 49 -4.51 1.48 0.20
CA THR A 49 -5.21 2.51 -0.57
C THR A 49 -4.65 2.45 -1.99
N LEU A 50 -5.52 2.35 -2.99
CA LEU A 50 -5.14 2.29 -4.40
C LEU A 50 -5.42 3.65 -5.06
N VAL A 51 -4.41 4.20 -5.74
CA VAL A 51 -4.53 5.44 -6.50
C VAL A 51 -4.11 5.16 -7.94
N ILE A 52 -5.03 5.36 -8.90
CA ILE A 52 -4.77 5.15 -10.33
C ILE A 52 -5.05 6.46 -11.05
N ASN A 53 -4.11 6.93 -11.88
CA ASN A 53 -4.22 8.19 -12.63
C ASN A 53 -4.62 9.39 -11.76
N GLY A 54 -4.09 9.45 -10.52
CA GLY A 54 -4.34 10.53 -9.57
C GLY A 54 -5.73 10.53 -8.93
N LYS A 55 -6.50 9.46 -9.06
CA LYS A 55 -7.79 9.27 -8.36
C LYS A 55 -7.71 8.05 -7.45
N THR A 56 -8.33 8.15 -6.28
CA THR A 56 -8.52 6.99 -5.41
C THR A 56 -9.44 6.00 -6.09
N SER A 57 -9.06 4.73 -6.10
CA SER A 57 -9.80 3.63 -6.71
C SER A 57 -9.98 2.49 -5.70
N GLY A 58 -11.01 1.68 -5.93
CA GLY A 58 -11.31 0.50 -5.13
C GLY A 58 -11.11 -0.76 -5.94
N SER A 59 -10.47 -1.77 -5.35
CA SER A 59 -10.30 -3.09 -5.97
C SER A 59 -10.23 -4.16 -4.88
N ALA A 60 -10.65 -5.38 -5.21
CA ALA A 60 -10.29 -6.54 -4.40
C ALA A 60 -8.78 -6.83 -4.56
N ARG A 61 -8.21 -7.60 -3.64
CA ARG A 61 -6.76 -7.84 -3.58
C ARG A 61 -6.30 -9.05 -4.39
N ASP A 62 -7.14 -9.57 -5.28
CA ASP A 62 -6.78 -10.59 -6.26
C ASP A 62 -6.25 -9.96 -7.57
N SER A 63 -5.54 -10.77 -8.35
CA SER A 63 -4.85 -10.27 -9.55
C SER A 63 -5.84 -9.79 -10.62
N GLN A 64 -6.94 -10.52 -10.81
CA GLN A 64 -7.97 -10.18 -11.79
C GLN A 64 -8.63 -8.84 -11.47
N SER A 65 -9.02 -8.61 -10.22
CA SER A 65 -9.66 -7.36 -9.78
C SER A 65 -8.73 -6.17 -9.93
N LEU A 66 -7.45 -6.31 -9.58
CA LEU A 66 -6.46 -5.25 -9.75
C LEU A 66 -6.26 -4.90 -11.23
N MET A 67 -6.15 -5.91 -12.10
CA MET A 67 -6.06 -5.69 -13.54
C MET A 67 -7.30 -4.95 -14.06
N ASN A 68 -8.51 -5.39 -13.69
CA ASN A 68 -9.74 -4.72 -14.09
C ASN A 68 -9.74 -3.24 -13.69
N SER A 69 -9.39 -2.92 -12.44
CA SER A 69 -9.33 -1.53 -11.96
C SER A 69 -8.30 -0.67 -12.70
N ILE A 70 -7.17 -1.25 -13.12
CA ILE A 70 -6.16 -0.56 -13.95
C ILE A 70 -6.71 -0.33 -15.36
N CYS A 71 -7.32 -1.35 -15.95
CA CYS A 71 -7.84 -1.33 -17.31
C CYS A 71 -8.99 -0.33 -17.48
N GLU A 72 -9.86 -0.19 -16.48
CA GLU A 72 -10.93 0.81 -16.44
C GLU A 72 -10.41 2.26 -16.41
N ALA A 73 -9.14 2.47 -16.03
CA ALA A 73 -8.54 3.80 -16.00
C ALA A 73 -7.99 4.26 -17.37
N PHE A 74 -7.96 3.38 -18.38
CA PHE A 74 -7.58 3.73 -19.74
C PHE A 74 -8.77 4.23 -20.56
N ASN A 75 -8.55 5.26 -21.39
CA ASN A 75 -9.56 5.70 -22.36
C ASN A 75 -9.68 4.73 -23.54
N GLU A 76 -8.55 4.14 -23.95
CA GLU A 76 -8.47 3.10 -24.97
C GLU A 76 -7.86 1.85 -24.32
N LYS A 77 -8.66 0.79 -24.22
CA LYS A 77 -8.31 -0.43 -23.48
C LYS A 77 -7.18 -1.17 -24.22
N PRO A 78 -6.02 -1.39 -23.60
CA PRO A 78 -4.93 -2.14 -24.23
C PRO A 78 -5.27 -3.64 -24.30
N GLU A 79 -4.71 -4.35 -25.29
CA GLU A 79 -4.95 -5.79 -25.52
C GLU A 79 -4.62 -6.66 -24.29
N ALA A 80 -3.62 -6.26 -23.50
CA ALA A 80 -3.27 -6.95 -22.25
C ALA A 80 -4.44 -7.09 -21.27
N CYS A 81 -5.41 -6.15 -21.31
CA CYS A 81 -6.59 -6.15 -20.45
C CYS A 81 -7.68 -7.17 -20.84
N ASP A 82 -7.46 -7.95 -21.90
CA ASP A 82 -8.31 -9.09 -22.26
C ASP A 82 -7.72 -10.42 -21.78
N SER A 83 -6.58 -10.38 -21.08
CA SER A 83 -6.01 -11.57 -20.44
C SER A 83 -6.83 -11.98 -19.22
N GLU A 84 -6.85 -13.26 -18.90
CA GLU A 84 -7.39 -13.77 -17.63
C GLU A 84 -6.26 -13.91 -16.60
N MET A 85 -6.50 -13.41 -15.39
CA MET A 85 -5.60 -13.55 -14.25
C MET A 85 -6.28 -14.34 -13.13
N ASP A 86 -5.48 -14.78 -12.17
CA ASP A 86 -5.98 -15.49 -11.00
C ASP A 86 -6.88 -14.56 -10.14
N ALA A 87 -8.10 -15.00 -9.87
CA ALA A 87 -9.08 -14.33 -9.01
C ALA A 87 -8.96 -14.74 -7.53
N THR A 88 -7.95 -15.54 -7.18
CA THR A 88 -7.68 -15.97 -5.82
C THR A 88 -7.02 -14.84 -5.05
N SER A 89 -7.66 -14.44 -3.94
CA SER A 89 -7.06 -13.47 -3.02
C SER A 89 -5.99 -14.13 -2.16
N PRO A 90 -4.77 -13.56 -2.09
CA PRO A 90 -3.72 -14.06 -1.21
C PRO A 90 -4.07 -13.87 0.26
N SER A 91 -3.53 -14.72 1.12
CA SER A 91 -3.64 -14.60 2.56
C SER A 91 -2.89 -13.36 3.08
N ALA A 92 -3.26 -12.90 4.27
CA ALA A 92 -2.51 -11.84 4.93
C ALA A 92 -1.12 -12.37 5.35
N GLY A 93 -0.07 -11.59 5.07
CA GLY A 93 1.30 -11.94 5.41
C GLY A 93 2.18 -12.21 4.17
N PHE A 94 3.35 -12.81 4.39
CA PHE A 94 4.24 -13.23 3.32
C PHE A 94 3.93 -14.68 2.91
N GLY A 95 3.74 -14.93 1.62
CA GLY A 95 3.47 -16.26 1.10
C GLY A 95 2.61 -16.21 -0.17
N TRP A 96 2.35 -17.40 -0.74
CA TRP A 96 1.49 -17.57 -1.92
C TRP A 96 0.21 -18.33 -1.60
N GLU A 97 -0.08 -18.52 -0.30
CA GLU A 97 -1.27 -19.24 0.13
C GLU A 97 -2.51 -18.38 -0.08
N ALA A 98 -3.58 -19.01 -0.59
CA ALA A 98 -4.87 -18.37 -0.72
C ALA A 98 -5.46 -18.09 0.67
N GLY A 99 -5.94 -16.87 0.90
CA GLY A 99 -6.59 -16.51 2.14
C GLY A 99 -8.02 -17.05 2.19
N ALA A 100 -8.34 -17.86 3.20
CA ALA A 100 -9.72 -17.90 3.68
C ALA A 100 -10.08 -16.54 4.30
N ALA A 101 -11.34 -16.13 4.26
CA ALA A 101 -11.83 -14.89 4.88
C ALA A 101 -11.67 -14.95 6.42
N GLY A 102 -10.44 -14.78 6.90
CA GLY A 102 -10.08 -14.79 8.31
C GLY A 102 -9.90 -13.38 8.83
N THR A 103 -10.66 -13.04 9.86
CA THR A 103 -10.64 -11.76 10.60
C THR A 103 -9.38 -11.55 11.46
N ASP A 104 -8.37 -12.43 11.36
CA ASP A 104 -7.25 -12.51 12.32
C ASP A 104 -6.01 -11.71 11.94
N ALA A 105 -6.06 -10.88 10.89
CA ALA A 105 -4.99 -9.93 10.61
C ALA A 105 -5.04 -8.75 11.61
N GLN A 106 -4.59 -8.98 12.85
CA GLN A 106 -4.42 -7.95 13.86
C GLN A 106 -2.96 -7.47 13.87
N CYS A 107 -2.77 -6.16 13.87
CA CYS A 107 -1.50 -5.56 14.24
C CYS A 107 -1.50 -5.46 15.77
N GLU A 108 -0.70 -6.30 16.44
CA GLU A 108 -0.36 -6.10 17.87
C GLU A 108 0.66 -4.98 18.04
#